data_AF-A0A8U0A5T2-F1
#
_entry.id   AF-A0A8U0A5T2-F1
#
_cell.length_a   1.000
_cell.length_b   1.000
_cell.length_c   1.000
_cell.angle_alpha   90.00
_cell.angle_beta   90.00
_cell.angle_gamma   90.00
#
_symmetry.space_group_name_H-M   'P 1'
#
loop_
_entity.id
_entity.type
_entity.pdbx_description
1 polymer ?
#
loop_
_entity_poly.entity_id
_entity_poly.type
_entity_poly.pdbx_seq_one_letter_code
_entity_poly.pdbx_strand_id
1 'polypeptide(L)'
;MFILTTIGGFGPFISGALLIKTSGQSLRTWLSDIFRIRVAARYYLAALLIPIIVIVLAGAAHVWLFDGTVTLSTIPSVVVFPFYIGIVLLFNGIAEEPGWRGFLLPHLQATQSALTASLLVGIVWGVWHLPLLILPGHSLTGVNPWIYLPGVIALSIILTWLTNAVKGSILPAIFFHASYNVSTSYYLVGGSEGATMSLTGGSLLLAIFGTVALVLLIHYGPAQLAPVSQSIIDGSIADRTEHERERFQK
;
A
#
# COMPACT_ATOMS: atom_id res chain seq x y z
N MET A 1 -26.21 -6.66 4.50
CA MET A 1 -25.14 -5.63 4.44
C MET A 1 -23.79 -6.24 4.07
N PHE A 2 -23.36 -7.31 4.75
CA PHE A 2 -22.11 -8.04 4.46
C PHE A 2 -21.85 -8.36 2.97
N ILE A 3 -22.86 -8.90 2.26
CA ILE A 3 -22.72 -9.25 0.83
C ILE A 3 -22.39 -8.01 -0.04
N LEU A 4 -23.02 -6.87 0.25
CA LEU A 4 -22.82 -5.64 -0.52
C LEU A 4 -21.43 -5.04 -0.27
N THR A 5 -20.96 -5.07 0.98
CA THR A 5 -19.61 -4.60 1.32
C THR A 5 -18.54 -5.51 0.72
N THR A 6 -18.76 -6.83 0.70
CA THR A 6 -17.83 -7.78 0.06
C THR A 6 -17.78 -7.59 -1.46
N ILE A 7 -18.92 -7.48 -2.14
CA ILE A 7 -18.96 -7.22 -3.59
C ILE A 7 -18.33 -5.86 -3.91
N GLY A 8 -18.65 -4.84 -3.11
CA GLY A 8 -18.05 -3.52 -3.23
C GLY A 8 -16.54 -3.57 -3.16
N GLY A 9 -15.97 -4.35 -2.22
CA GLY A 9 -14.53 -4.55 -2.03
C GLY A 9 -13.79 -5.06 -3.28
N PHE A 10 -14.43 -5.89 -4.11
CA PHE A 10 -13.86 -6.36 -5.37
C PHE A 10 -14.00 -5.35 -6.54
N GLY A 11 -14.66 -4.22 -6.31
CA GLY A 11 -14.86 -3.18 -7.30
C GLY A 11 -13.58 -2.80 -8.06
N PRO A 12 -12.46 -2.45 -7.38
CA PRO A 12 -11.22 -2.08 -8.05
C PRO A 12 -10.66 -3.20 -8.93
N PHE A 13 -10.62 -4.46 -8.44
CA PHE A 13 -10.21 -5.60 -9.25
C PHE A 13 -11.08 -5.70 -10.50
N ILE A 14 -12.41 -5.78 -10.31
CA ILE A 14 -13.36 -6.03 -11.40
C ILE A 14 -13.25 -4.93 -12.45
N SER A 15 -13.16 -3.66 -12.03
CA SER A 15 -12.95 -2.53 -12.92
C SER A 15 -11.64 -2.65 -13.71
N GLY A 16 -10.52 -2.95 -13.06
CA GLY A 16 -9.23 -3.14 -13.74
C GLY A 16 -9.28 -4.29 -14.75
N ALA A 17 -9.82 -5.44 -14.35
CA ALA A 17 -9.95 -6.60 -15.22
C ALA A 17 -10.87 -6.34 -16.42
N LEU A 18 -11.97 -5.61 -16.22
CA LEU A 18 -12.90 -5.23 -17.28
C LEU A 18 -12.21 -4.29 -18.28
N LEU A 19 -11.49 -3.26 -17.81
CA LEU A 19 -10.78 -2.31 -18.67
C LEU A 19 -9.64 -2.95 -19.47
N ILE A 20 -8.91 -3.90 -18.88
CA ILE A 20 -7.93 -4.71 -19.61
C ILE A 20 -8.61 -5.50 -20.74
N LYS A 21 -9.74 -6.17 -20.43
CA LYS A 21 -10.47 -6.95 -21.42
C LYS A 21 -11.08 -6.10 -22.53
N THR A 22 -11.66 -4.94 -22.22
CA THR A 22 -12.30 -4.07 -23.21
C THR A 22 -11.31 -3.29 -24.06
N SER A 23 -10.08 -3.08 -23.58
CA SER A 23 -8.98 -2.51 -24.37
C SER A 23 -8.31 -3.52 -25.32
N GLY A 24 -8.82 -4.75 -25.40
CA GLY A 24 -8.28 -5.81 -26.28
C GLY A 24 -7.01 -6.47 -25.73
N GLN A 25 -6.60 -6.15 -24.51
CA GLN A 25 -5.43 -6.75 -23.87
C GLN A 25 -5.75 -8.12 -23.26
N SER A 26 -4.73 -8.97 -23.15
CA SER A 26 -4.85 -10.30 -22.54
C SER A 26 -4.95 -10.19 -21.02
N LEU A 27 -6.12 -10.55 -20.47
CA LEU A 27 -6.32 -10.63 -19.02
C LEU A 27 -5.34 -11.61 -18.35
N ARG A 28 -5.03 -12.72 -19.03
CA ARG A 28 -4.07 -13.72 -18.52
C ARG A 28 -2.68 -13.12 -18.37
N THR A 29 -2.24 -12.34 -19.35
CA THR A 29 -0.92 -11.69 -19.34
C THR A 29 -0.84 -10.65 -18.24
N TRP A 30 -1.87 -9.79 -18.14
CA TRP A 30 -1.97 -8.81 -17.06
C TRP A 30 -1.91 -9.46 -15.67
N LEU A 31 -2.68 -10.53 -15.45
CA LEU A 31 -2.65 -11.27 -14.18
C LEU A 31 -1.27 -11.90 -13.92
N SER A 32 -0.63 -12.50 -14.93
CA SER A 32 0.71 -13.08 -14.74
C SER A 32 1.78 -12.05 -14.40
N ASP A 33 1.64 -10.82 -14.92
CA ASP A 33 2.60 -9.75 -14.70
C ASP A 33 2.48 -9.16 -13.30
N ILE A 34 1.25 -8.85 -12.86
CA ILE A 34 1.00 -8.24 -11.55
C ILE A 34 1.19 -9.25 -10.41
N PHE A 35 0.82 -10.53 -10.60
CA PHE A 35 0.99 -11.60 -9.60
C PHE A 35 2.33 -12.32 -9.71
N ARG A 36 3.38 -11.64 -10.17
CA ARG A 36 4.71 -12.23 -10.29
C ARG A 36 5.32 -12.55 -8.91
N ILE A 37 5.37 -13.84 -8.57
CA ILE A 37 5.87 -14.36 -7.28
C ILE A 37 7.39 -14.19 -7.12
N ARG A 38 8.14 -14.27 -8.23
CA ARG A 38 9.62 -14.21 -8.25
C ARG A 38 10.12 -12.79 -7.93
N VAL A 39 10.07 -12.45 -6.65
CA VAL A 39 10.54 -11.23 -6.01
C VAL A 39 11.44 -11.63 -4.85
N ALA A 40 12.47 -10.84 -4.55
CA ALA A 40 13.38 -11.15 -3.45
C ALA A 40 12.64 -11.24 -2.10
N ALA A 41 12.91 -12.30 -1.32
CA ALA A 41 12.22 -12.61 -0.06
C ALA A 41 12.19 -11.44 0.93
N ARG A 42 13.22 -10.59 0.93
CA ARG A 42 13.30 -9.39 1.77
C ARG A 42 12.10 -8.45 1.60
N TYR A 43 11.49 -8.36 0.42
CA TYR A 43 10.33 -7.49 0.20
C TYR A 43 9.06 -8.09 0.83
N TYR A 44 8.90 -9.41 0.80
CA TYR A 44 7.81 -10.08 1.50
C TYR A 44 7.97 -9.98 3.03
N LEU A 45 9.19 -10.21 3.53
CA LEU A 45 9.51 -10.08 4.95
C LEU A 45 9.29 -8.64 5.43
N ALA A 46 9.77 -7.64 4.68
CA ALA A 46 9.55 -6.24 4.98
C ALA A 46 8.05 -5.90 4.95
N ALA A 47 7.32 -6.38 3.94
CA ALA A 47 5.87 -6.15 3.82
C ALA A 47 5.08 -6.70 5.01
N LEU A 48 5.48 -7.84 5.55
CA LEU A 48 4.83 -8.42 6.72
C LEU A 48 5.27 -7.75 8.03
N LEU A 49 6.57 -7.58 8.25
CA LEU A 49 7.10 -7.18 9.55
C LEU A 49 7.01 -5.67 9.83
N ILE A 50 7.19 -4.82 8.81
CA ILE A 50 7.20 -3.36 9.01
C ILE A 50 5.87 -2.86 9.61
N PRO A 51 4.69 -3.21 9.06
CA PRO A 51 3.42 -2.74 9.65
C PRO A 51 3.23 -3.20 11.09
N ILE A 52 3.58 -4.46 11.41
CA ILE A 52 3.49 -5.01 12.77
C ILE A 52 4.35 -4.19 13.74
N ILE A 53 5.62 -3.98 13.38
CA ILE A 53 6.56 -3.22 14.21
C ILE A 53 6.06 -1.78 14.40
N VAL A 54 5.64 -1.13 13.32
CA VAL A 54 5.12 0.24 13.36
C VAL A 54 3.91 0.36 14.28
N ILE A 55 2.94 -0.55 14.17
CA ILE A 55 1.72 -0.50 14.99
C ILE A 55 2.02 -0.72 16.47
N VAL A 56 2.88 -1.69 16.81
CA VAL A 56 3.27 -1.94 18.20
C VAL A 56 4.03 -0.74 18.78
N LEU A 57 4.98 -0.17 18.03
CA LEU A 57 5.72 1.00 18.46
C LEU A 57 4.83 2.24 18.59
N ALA A 58 3.88 2.44 17.68
CA ALA A 58 2.90 3.52 17.78
C ALA A 58 2.02 3.36 19.03
N GLY A 59 1.59 2.14 19.34
CA GLY A 59 0.85 1.84 20.57
C GLY A 59 1.68 2.13 21.82
N ALA A 60 2.96 1.75 21.83
CA ALA A 60 3.87 2.06 22.92
C ALA A 60 4.11 3.57 23.08
N ALA A 61 4.26 4.29 21.96
CA ALA A 61 4.36 5.75 21.97
C ALA A 61 3.08 6.40 22.49
N HIS A 62 1.90 5.86 22.18
CA HIS A 62 0.62 6.33 22.72
C HIS A 62 0.59 6.21 24.26
N VAL A 63 1.04 5.08 24.80
CA VAL A 63 1.15 4.87 26.25
C VAL A 63 2.12 5.88 26.88
N TRP A 64 3.30 6.05 26.28
CA TRP A 64 4.38 6.83 26.89
C TRP A 64 4.23 8.35 26.76
N LEU A 65 3.69 8.83 25.64
CA LEU A 65 3.60 10.26 25.33
C LEU A 65 2.26 10.90 25.72
N PHE A 66 1.20 10.10 25.83
CA PHE A 66 -0.16 10.59 26.02
C PHE A 66 -0.92 9.83 27.12
N ASP A 67 -0.20 9.17 28.01
CA ASP A 67 -0.75 8.43 29.16
C ASP A 67 -1.82 7.40 28.76
N GLY A 68 -1.67 6.79 27.57
CA GLY A 68 -2.59 5.78 27.06
C GLY A 68 -2.59 4.52 27.93
N THR A 69 -3.77 4.02 28.31
CA THR A 69 -3.89 2.79 29.09
C THR A 69 -3.73 1.56 28.20
N VAL A 70 -2.82 0.66 28.58
CA VAL A 70 -2.69 -0.64 27.91
C VAL A 70 -3.92 -1.50 28.16
N THR A 71 -4.58 -1.97 27.10
CA THR A 71 -5.78 -2.80 27.17
C THR A 71 -5.53 -4.17 26.55
N LEU A 72 -4.89 -5.07 27.28
CA LEU A 72 -4.58 -6.42 26.76
C LEU A 72 -5.83 -7.22 26.35
N SER A 73 -6.98 -6.93 26.94
CA SER A 73 -8.26 -7.57 26.59
C SER A 73 -8.74 -7.26 25.17
N THR A 74 -8.28 -6.17 24.56
CA THR A 74 -8.63 -5.81 23.17
C THR A 74 -7.67 -6.43 22.15
N ILE A 75 -6.57 -7.04 22.60
CA ILE A 75 -5.56 -7.65 21.73
C ILE A 75 -5.94 -9.11 21.48
N PRO A 76 -6.18 -9.53 20.22
CA PRO A 76 -6.44 -10.92 19.90
C PRO A 76 -5.25 -11.84 20.21
N SER A 77 -5.52 -13.13 20.40
CA SER A 77 -4.45 -14.12 20.53
C SER A 77 -3.56 -14.15 19.29
N VAL A 78 -2.24 -14.21 19.48
CA VAL A 78 -1.29 -14.35 18.35
C VAL A 78 -1.55 -15.58 17.50
N VAL A 79 -2.20 -16.62 18.06
CA VAL A 79 -2.57 -17.84 17.34
C VAL A 79 -3.61 -17.56 16.25
N VAL A 80 -4.45 -16.52 16.39
CA VAL A 80 -5.43 -16.15 15.36
C VAL A 80 -4.84 -15.27 14.25
N PHE A 81 -3.64 -14.73 14.44
CA PHE A 81 -2.96 -13.86 13.47
C PHE A 81 -2.85 -14.48 12.06
N PRO A 82 -2.41 -15.75 11.88
CA PRO A 82 -2.27 -16.33 10.55
C PRO A 82 -3.61 -16.52 9.83
N PHE A 83 -4.70 -16.75 10.57
CA PHE A 83 -6.04 -16.86 10.00
C PHE A 83 -6.55 -15.49 9.53
N TYR A 84 -6.32 -14.46 10.34
CA TYR A 84 -6.74 -13.10 10.03
C TYR A 84 -5.99 -12.56 8.80
N ILE A 85 -4.68 -12.80 8.73
CA ILE A 85 -3.90 -12.37 7.57
C ILE A 85 -4.36 -13.10 6.31
N GLY A 86 -4.69 -14.40 6.37
CA GLY A 86 -5.23 -15.14 5.22
C GLY A 86 -6.54 -14.53 4.68
N ILE A 87 -7.48 -14.19 5.57
CA ILE A 87 -8.75 -13.58 5.19
C ILE A 87 -8.54 -12.18 4.61
N VAL A 88 -7.75 -11.33 5.27
CA VAL A 88 -7.53 -9.95 4.84
C VAL A 88 -6.72 -9.88 3.54
N LEU A 89 -5.79 -10.82 3.32
CA LEU A 89 -5.09 -10.98 2.04
C LEU A 89 -6.07 -11.21 0.89
N LEU A 90 -7.12 -12.01 1.11
CA LEU A 90 -8.14 -12.28 0.08
C LEU A 90 -9.07 -11.09 -0.14
N PHE A 91 -9.64 -10.53 0.93
CA PHE A 91 -10.75 -9.58 0.83
C PHE A 91 -10.36 -8.10 0.75
N ASN A 92 -9.15 -7.74 1.18
CA ASN A 92 -8.66 -6.35 1.07
C ASN A 92 -7.48 -6.31 0.10
N GLY A 93 -6.49 -7.19 0.29
CA GLY A 93 -5.31 -7.22 -0.58
C GLY A 93 -5.65 -7.58 -2.04
N ILE A 94 -6.07 -8.81 -2.28
CA ILE A 94 -6.36 -9.28 -3.65
C ILE A 94 -7.57 -8.57 -4.24
N ALA A 95 -8.59 -8.22 -3.46
CA ALA A 95 -9.79 -7.57 -3.98
C ALA A 95 -9.53 -6.13 -4.48
N GLU A 96 -8.56 -5.42 -3.90
CA GLU A 96 -8.34 -4.00 -4.18
C GLU A 96 -7.06 -3.74 -5.00
N GLU A 97 -5.93 -4.34 -4.60
CA GLU A 97 -4.60 -4.02 -5.15
C GLU A 97 -4.46 -4.24 -6.67
N PRO A 98 -5.09 -5.25 -7.31
CA PRO A 98 -5.08 -5.39 -8.76
C PRO A 98 -5.66 -4.16 -9.47
N GLY A 99 -6.71 -3.55 -8.93
CA GLY A 99 -7.27 -2.31 -9.48
C GLY A 99 -6.35 -1.11 -9.25
N TRP A 100 -5.88 -0.93 -8.03
CA TRP A 100 -5.11 0.25 -7.65
C TRP A 100 -3.67 0.22 -8.18
N ARG A 101 -2.93 -0.85 -7.88
CA ARG A 101 -1.49 -0.98 -8.18
C ARG A 101 -1.26 -1.76 -9.47
N GLY A 102 -2.15 -2.71 -9.78
CA GLY A 102 -2.06 -3.53 -10.99
C GLY A 102 -2.60 -2.85 -12.25
N PHE A 103 -3.53 -1.90 -12.12
CA PHE A 103 -4.13 -1.20 -13.25
C PHE A 103 -3.92 0.32 -13.15
N LEU A 104 -4.52 1.01 -12.19
CA LEU A 104 -4.57 2.48 -12.19
C LEU A 104 -3.18 3.12 -12.09
N LEU A 105 -2.33 2.61 -11.18
CA LEU A 105 -0.98 3.12 -10.95
C LEU A 105 -0.09 3.13 -12.22
N PRO A 106 0.14 2.00 -12.93
CA PRO A 106 0.99 1.99 -14.13
C PRO A 106 0.43 2.85 -15.26
N HIS A 107 -0.89 2.96 -15.40
CA HIS A 107 -1.50 3.83 -16.41
C HIS A 107 -1.27 5.32 -16.11
N LEU A 108 -1.31 5.72 -14.83
CA LEU A 108 -0.98 7.09 -14.42
C LEU A 108 0.53 7.37 -14.59
N GLN A 109 1.38 6.44 -14.18
CA GLN A 109 2.85 6.56 -14.30
C GLN A 109 3.34 6.59 -15.75
N ALA A 110 2.52 6.22 -16.73
CA ALA A 110 2.86 6.35 -18.15
C ALA A 110 3.04 7.81 -18.60
N THR A 111 2.41 8.76 -17.89
CA THR A 111 2.47 10.20 -18.24
C THR A 111 2.79 11.11 -17.06
N GLN A 112 2.74 10.58 -15.83
CA GLN A 112 2.92 11.34 -14.59
C GLN A 112 4.09 10.80 -13.76
N SER A 113 4.62 11.63 -12.86
CA SER A 113 5.60 11.18 -11.86
C SER A 113 5.00 10.12 -10.93
N ALA A 114 5.84 9.25 -10.35
CA ALA A 114 5.40 8.27 -9.37
C ALA A 114 4.71 8.91 -8.15
N LEU A 115 5.16 10.09 -7.71
CA LEU A 115 4.49 10.85 -6.65
C LEU A 115 3.07 11.27 -7.09
N THR A 116 2.93 11.93 -8.24
CA THR A 116 1.64 12.38 -8.75
C THR A 116 0.67 11.21 -8.91
N ALA A 117 1.13 10.10 -9.49
CA ALA A 117 0.33 8.88 -9.62
C ALA A 117 -0.10 8.34 -8.26
N SER A 118 0.81 8.28 -7.27
CA SER A 118 0.50 7.81 -5.91
C SER A 118 -0.54 8.68 -5.21
N LEU A 119 -0.46 10.00 -5.37
CA LEU A 119 -1.43 10.95 -4.81
C LEU A 119 -2.81 10.74 -5.42
N LEU A 120 -2.90 10.62 -6.75
CA LEU A 120 -4.16 10.38 -7.45
C LEU A 120 -4.78 9.03 -7.05
N VAL A 121 -3.98 7.95 -7.02
CA VAL A 121 -4.45 6.65 -6.52
C VAL A 121 -4.93 6.78 -5.07
N GLY A 122 -4.17 7.44 -4.20
CA GLY A 122 -4.52 7.61 -2.79
C GLY A 122 -5.81 8.40 -2.57
N ILE A 123 -6.05 9.46 -3.36
CA ILE A 123 -7.28 10.25 -3.32
C ILE A 123 -8.47 9.40 -3.77
N VAL A 124 -8.37 8.75 -4.94
CA VAL A 124 -9.46 7.91 -5.45
C VAL A 124 -9.77 6.76 -4.49
N TRP A 125 -8.73 6.14 -3.94
CA TRP A 125 -8.86 5.04 -2.98
C TRP A 125 -9.47 5.50 -1.65
N GLY A 126 -9.08 6.67 -1.13
CA GLY A 126 -9.68 7.24 0.08
C GLY A 126 -11.13 7.66 -0.12
N VAL A 127 -11.47 8.24 -1.28
CA VAL A 127 -12.85 8.59 -1.64
C VAL A 127 -13.72 7.35 -1.77
N TRP A 128 -13.20 6.28 -2.36
CA TRP A 128 -13.90 4.99 -2.48
C TRP A 128 -14.32 4.42 -1.11
N HIS A 129 -13.57 4.71 -0.06
CA HIS A 129 -13.87 4.28 1.31
C HIS A 129 -14.85 5.19 2.08
N LEU A 130 -15.11 6.43 1.65
CA LEU A 130 -15.95 7.37 2.40
C LEU A 130 -17.33 6.82 2.80
N PRO A 131 -18.05 6.03 1.97
CA PRO A 131 -19.31 5.43 2.39
C PRO A 131 -19.17 4.53 3.63
N LEU A 132 -18.02 3.88 3.82
CA LEU A 132 -17.77 2.99 4.96
C LEU A 132 -17.59 3.74 6.28
N LEU A 133 -17.22 5.03 6.23
CA LEU A 133 -17.06 5.87 7.42
C LEU A 133 -18.41 6.20 8.09
N ILE A 134 -19.51 6.11 7.33
CA ILE A 134 -20.86 6.39 7.82
C ILE A 134 -21.76 5.15 7.86
N LEU A 135 -21.26 4.00 7.40
CA LEU A 135 -22.01 2.75 7.36
C LEU A 135 -22.10 2.12 8.76
N PRO A 136 -23.28 2.01 9.41
CA PRO A 136 -23.35 1.49 10.78
C PRO A 136 -22.84 0.05 10.90
N GLY A 137 -22.00 -0.21 11.91
CA GLY A 137 -21.44 -1.54 12.19
C GLY A 137 -20.23 -1.93 11.35
N HIS A 138 -19.67 -1.02 10.56
CA HIS A 138 -18.41 -1.23 9.86
C HIS A 138 -17.22 -0.87 10.77
N SER A 139 -16.04 -1.46 10.54
CA SER A 139 -14.83 -1.14 11.32
C SER A 139 -14.28 0.27 11.10
N LEU A 140 -14.82 1.00 10.11
CA LEU A 140 -14.42 2.36 9.78
C LEU A 140 -15.47 3.39 10.22
N THR A 141 -16.60 2.95 10.77
CA THR A 141 -17.68 3.85 11.18
C THR A 141 -17.18 4.85 12.20
N GLY A 142 -17.32 6.14 11.92
CA GLY A 142 -16.91 7.22 12.84
C GLY A 142 -15.41 7.56 12.83
N VAL A 143 -14.61 6.94 11.96
CA VAL A 143 -13.21 7.36 11.77
C VAL A 143 -13.17 8.80 11.24
N ASN A 144 -12.26 9.62 11.77
CA ASN A 144 -12.11 11.01 11.38
C ASN A 144 -11.59 11.12 9.92
N PRO A 145 -12.38 11.66 8.97
CA PRO A 145 -11.98 11.73 7.56
C PRO A 145 -10.73 12.59 7.32
N TRP A 146 -10.47 13.58 8.17
CA TRP A 146 -9.31 14.47 8.07
C TRP A 146 -8.00 13.81 8.47
N ILE A 147 -8.06 12.68 9.18
CA ILE A 147 -6.90 11.83 9.50
C ILE A 147 -6.82 10.69 8.49
N TYR A 148 -7.97 10.09 8.20
CA TYR A 148 -8.08 8.93 7.32
C TYR A 148 -7.58 9.22 5.91
N LEU A 149 -8.06 10.27 5.26
CA LEU A 149 -7.71 10.54 3.86
C LEU A 149 -6.20 10.82 3.67
N PRO A 150 -5.55 11.69 4.47
CA PRO A 150 -4.09 11.83 4.42
C PRO A 150 -3.36 10.52 4.73
N GLY A 151 -3.88 9.70 5.65
CA GLY A 151 -3.30 8.39 5.99
C GLY A 151 -3.34 7.42 4.82
N VAL A 152 -4.46 7.34 4.11
CA VAL A 152 -4.62 6.53 2.89
C VAL A 152 -3.69 7.01 1.78
N ILE A 153 -3.51 8.33 1.64
CA ILE A 153 -2.56 8.90 0.66
C ILE A 153 -1.12 8.54 1.02
N ALA A 154 -0.72 8.67 2.29
CA ALA A 154 0.62 8.27 2.74
C ALA A 154 0.87 6.78 2.51
N LEU A 155 -0.11 5.93 2.83
CA LEU A 155 -0.06 4.49 2.56
C LEU A 155 0.04 4.21 1.05
N SER A 156 -0.69 4.96 0.21
CA SER A 156 -0.61 4.84 -1.25
C SER A 156 0.81 5.09 -1.77
N ILE A 157 1.50 6.13 -1.26
CA ILE A 157 2.90 6.43 -1.62
C ILE A 157 3.82 5.25 -1.25
N ILE A 158 3.67 4.67 -0.05
CA ILE A 158 4.48 3.53 0.40
C ILE A 158 4.23 2.29 -0.46
N LEU A 159 2.97 2.00 -0.77
CA LEU A 159 2.60 0.86 -1.61
C LEU A 159 3.05 1.05 -3.06
N THR A 160 3.04 2.27 -3.59
CA THR A 160 3.65 2.59 -4.89
C THR A 160 5.15 2.34 -4.85
N TRP A 161 5.87 2.82 -3.82
CA TRP A 161 7.30 2.57 -3.68
C TRP A 161 7.59 1.06 -3.71
N LEU A 162 6.84 0.30 -2.92
CA LEU A 162 7.03 -1.14 -2.81
C LEU A 162 6.79 -1.85 -4.16
N THR A 163 5.73 -1.46 -4.88
CA THR A 163 5.37 -1.99 -6.20
C THR A 163 6.44 -1.65 -7.25
N ASN A 164 6.90 -0.40 -7.28
CA ASN A 164 7.92 0.06 -8.21
C ASN A 164 9.27 -0.62 -7.94
N ALA A 165 9.66 -0.76 -6.66
CA ALA A 165 10.91 -1.39 -6.24
C ALA A 165 11.02 -2.87 -6.67
N VAL A 166 9.89 -3.53 -6.94
CA VAL A 166 9.82 -4.92 -7.40
C VAL A 166 9.34 -5.05 -8.85
N LYS A 167 9.46 -3.97 -9.63
CA LYS A 167 9.15 -3.90 -11.07
C LYS A 167 7.69 -4.23 -11.41
N GLY A 168 6.74 -3.71 -10.62
CA GLY A 168 5.30 -3.82 -10.89
C GLY A 168 4.61 -5.07 -10.34
N SER A 169 5.32 -5.96 -9.63
CA SER A 169 4.63 -7.03 -8.89
C SER A 169 3.87 -6.44 -7.71
N ILE A 170 2.58 -6.73 -7.61
CA ILE A 170 1.71 -6.20 -6.54
C ILE A 170 1.71 -7.10 -5.29
N LEU A 171 2.31 -8.29 -5.36
CA LEU A 171 2.26 -9.25 -4.26
C LEU A 171 2.82 -8.68 -2.94
N PRO A 172 4.02 -8.05 -2.90
CA PRO A 172 4.48 -7.43 -1.66
C PRO A 172 3.55 -6.31 -1.16
N ALA A 173 2.91 -5.55 -2.05
CA ALA A 173 1.93 -4.52 -1.68
C ALA A 173 0.66 -5.15 -1.04
N ILE A 174 0.17 -6.26 -1.60
CA ILE A 174 -0.93 -7.06 -1.03
C ILE A 174 -0.58 -7.52 0.39
N PHE A 175 0.63 -8.04 0.61
CA PHE A 175 1.08 -8.47 1.94
C PHE A 175 1.22 -7.31 2.91
N PHE A 176 1.72 -6.16 2.46
CA PHE A 176 1.85 -4.96 3.28
C PHE A 176 0.49 -4.44 3.71
N HIS A 177 -0.44 -4.29 2.75
CA HIS A 177 -1.78 -3.81 3.02
C HIS A 177 -2.52 -4.75 3.98
N ALA A 178 -2.44 -6.07 3.77
CA ALA A 178 -3.05 -7.03 4.68
C ALA A 178 -2.41 -7.03 6.07
N SER A 179 -1.08 -6.97 6.15
CA SER A 179 -0.36 -6.87 7.42
C SER A 179 -0.73 -5.60 8.18
N TYR A 180 -0.80 -4.45 7.50
CA TYR A 180 -1.26 -3.18 8.07
C TYR A 180 -2.64 -3.33 8.70
N ASN A 181 -3.62 -3.81 7.94
CA ASN A 181 -4.99 -3.96 8.43
C ASN A 181 -5.08 -4.90 9.64
N VAL A 182 -4.43 -6.07 9.61
CA VAL A 182 -4.46 -7.02 10.73
C VAL A 182 -3.72 -6.48 11.95
N SER A 183 -2.55 -5.87 11.75
CA SER A 183 -1.70 -5.39 12.83
C SER A 183 -2.39 -4.31 13.67
N THR A 184 -3.29 -3.50 13.12
CA THR A 184 -4.09 -2.52 13.90
C THR A 184 -4.81 -3.14 15.11
N SER A 185 -5.21 -4.42 15.03
CA SER A 185 -5.85 -5.14 16.15
C SER A 185 -4.90 -5.35 17.34
N TYR A 186 -3.59 -5.22 17.15
CA TYR A 186 -2.54 -5.39 18.15
C TYR A 186 -2.01 -4.06 18.70
N TYR A 187 -2.65 -2.95 18.35
CA TYR A 187 -2.33 -1.65 18.92
C TYR A 187 -2.62 -1.66 20.44
N LEU A 188 -1.63 -1.24 21.24
CA LEU A 188 -1.62 -1.50 22.68
C LEU A 188 -2.74 -0.78 23.46
N VAL A 189 -3.27 0.31 22.91
CA VAL A 189 -4.30 1.15 23.54
C VAL A 189 -5.58 0.99 22.74
N GLY A 190 -6.54 0.21 23.22
CA GLY A 190 -7.86 0.03 22.60
C GLY A 190 -7.90 -0.84 21.34
N GLY A 191 -6.82 -1.55 20.98
CA GLY A 191 -6.78 -2.39 19.78
C GLY A 191 -7.06 -1.59 18.49
N SER A 192 -7.81 -2.18 17.57
CA SER A 192 -8.12 -1.54 16.28
C SER A 192 -8.86 -0.20 16.45
N GLU A 193 -9.79 -0.10 17.39
CA GLU A 193 -10.54 1.15 17.63
C GLU A 193 -9.60 2.24 18.14
N GLY A 194 -8.71 1.92 19.06
CA GLY A 194 -7.73 2.89 19.52
C GLY A 194 -6.70 3.27 18.45
N ALA A 195 -6.39 2.38 17.51
CA ALA A 195 -5.52 2.68 16.37
C ALA A 195 -6.16 3.62 15.36
N THR A 196 -7.45 3.47 15.06
CA THR A 196 -8.10 4.13 13.91
C THR A 196 -9.16 5.16 14.28
N MET A 197 -9.90 4.96 15.37
CA MET A 197 -11.01 5.82 15.78
C MET A 197 -10.58 6.85 16.82
N SER A 198 -9.56 6.55 17.64
CA SER A 198 -9.01 7.54 18.56
C SER A 198 -8.25 8.62 17.78
N LEU A 199 -8.44 9.89 18.17
CA LEU A 199 -7.71 11.01 17.58
C LEU A 199 -6.20 10.80 17.72
N THR A 200 -5.73 10.46 18.91
CA THR A 200 -4.31 10.26 19.21
C THR A 200 -3.71 9.12 18.39
N GLY A 201 -4.35 7.95 18.37
CA GLY A 201 -3.84 6.79 17.64
C GLY A 201 -3.83 7.02 16.13
N GLY A 202 -4.93 7.53 15.58
CA GLY A 202 -5.00 7.88 14.16
C GLY A 202 -3.95 8.90 13.76
N SER A 203 -3.75 9.95 14.57
CA SER A 203 -2.73 10.97 14.33
C SER A 203 -1.29 10.42 14.44
N LEU A 204 -1.01 9.50 15.37
CA LEU A 204 0.29 8.85 15.48
C LEU A 204 0.61 8.00 14.24
N LEU A 205 -0.36 7.20 13.78
CA LEU A 205 -0.18 6.40 12.56
C LEU A 205 0.00 7.30 11.34
N LEU A 206 -0.82 8.34 11.19
CA LEU A 206 -0.64 9.33 10.13
C LEU A 206 0.75 9.97 10.17
N ALA A 207 1.23 10.37 11.35
CA ALA A 207 2.56 10.96 11.49
C ALA A 207 3.67 9.98 11.09
N ILE A 208 3.59 8.72 11.51
CA ILE A 208 4.59 7.70 11.20
C ILE A 208 4.58 7.35 9.70
N PHE A 209 3.42 6.97 9.14
CA PHE A 209 3.33 6.62 7.72
C PHE A 209 3.59 7.83 6.81
N GLY A 210 3.16 9.02 7.22
CA GLY A 210 3.49 10.28 6.54
C GLY A 210 5.00 10.54 6.53
N THR A 211 5.68 10.34 7.66
CA THR A 211 7.14 10.47 7.75
C THR A 211 7.84 9.44 6.86
N VAL A 212 7.41 8.19 6.87
CA VAL A 212 7.97 7.15 6.00
C VAL A 212 7.78 7.53 4.52
N ALA A 213 6.59 7.97 4.13
CA ALA A 213 6.31 8.43 2.77
C ALA A 213 7.21 9.61 2.37
N LEU A 214 7.42 10.58 3.26
CA LEU A 214 8.33 11.71 3.05
C LEU A 214 9.79 11.27 2.91
N VAL A 215 10.26 10.36 3.77
CA VAL A 215 11.62 9.82 3.70
C VAL A 215 11.85 9.09 2.38
N LEU A 216 10.90 8.26 1.94
CA LEU A 216 10.95 7.58 0.65
C LEU A 216 10.99 8.60 -0.50
N LEU A 217 10.19 9.65 -0.42
CA LEU A 217 10.17 10.72 -1.42
C LEU A 217 11.50 11.48 -1.48
N ILE A 218 12.08 11.84 -0.34
CA ILE A 218 13.37 12.53 -0.25
C ILE A 218 14.48 11.64 -0.80
N HIS A 219 14.46 10.34 -0.47
CA HIS A 219 15.54 9.43 -0.83
C HIS A 219 15.50 8.96 -2.29
N TYR A 220 14.32 8.66 -2.83
CA TYR A 220 14.17 8.11 -4.19
C TYR A 220 13.67 9.13 -5.23
N GLY A 221 13.26 10.32 -4.78
CA GLY A 221 12.72 11.37 -5.63
C GLY A 221 11.29 11.11 -6.12
N PRO A 222 10.58 12.17 -6.56
CA PRO A 222 9.18 12.10 -6.97
C PRO A 222 8.95 11.34 -8.29
N ALA A 223 9.96 11.28 -9.16
CA ALA A 223 9.82 10.74 -10.52
C ALA A 223 9.58 9.23 -10.52
N GLN A 224 10.41 8.48 -9.80
CA GLN A 224 10.38 7.00 -9.81
C GLN A 224 9.91 6.41 -8.48
N LEU A 225 10.17 7.09 -7.36
CA LEU A 225 9.83 6.63 -6.02
C LEU A 225 10.25 5.16 -5.77
N ALA A 226 11.43 4.77 -6.25
CA ALA A 226 12.02 3.44 -6.06
C ALA A 226 13.50 3.48 -6.48
N PRO A 227 14.32 2.48 -6.09
CA PRO A 227 15.67 2.35 -6.62
C PRO A 227 15.67 2.24 -8.15
N VAL A 228 16.52 3.01 -8.83
CA VAL A 228 16.74 2.87 -10.28
C VAL A 228 17.53 1.58 -10.53
N SER A 229 17.06 0.72 -11.44
CA SER A 229 17.82 -0.46 -11.86
C SER A 229 19.14 -0.01 -12.52
N GLN A 230 20.29 -0.39 -11.97
CA GLN A 230 21.63 -0.10 -12.53
C GLN A 230 21.77 -0.52 -14.00
N SER A 231 21.05 -1.56 -14.44
CA SER A 231 21.03 -2.00 -15.85
C SER A 231 20.59 -0.92 -16.86
N ILE A 232 19.82 0.09 -16.43
CA ILE A 232 19.42 1.22 -17.29
C ILE A 232 20.55 2.25 -17.39
N ILE A 233 21.32 2.42 -16.31
CA ILE A 233 22.46 3.33 -16.25
C ILE A 233 23.61 2.75 -17.08
N ASP A 234 23.89 1.46 -16.93
CA ASP A 234 24.96 0.79 -17.67
C ASP A 234 24.66 0.69 -19.17
N GLY A 235 23.39 0.44 -19.55
CA GLY A 235 22.95 0.44 -20.94
C GLY A 235 23.05 1.83 -21.60
N SER A 236 22.68 2.90 -20.88
CA SER A 236 22.79 4.28 -21.38
C SER A 236 24.23 4.78 -21.49
N ILE A 237 25.15 4.30 -20.65
CA ILE A 237 26.57 4.68 -20.69
C ILE A 237 27.30 3.86 -21.77
N ALA A 238 27.03 2.55 -21.87
CA ALA A 238 27.61 1.69 -22.90
C ALA A 238 27.25 2.18 -24.32
N ASP A 239 25.98 2.49 -24.56
CA ASP A 239 25.47 2.97 -25.86
C ASP A 239 26.05 4.35 -26.24
N ARG A 240 26.28 5.23 -25.26
CA ARG A 240 27.01 6.50 -25.48
C ARG A 240 28.48 6.26 -25.84
N THR A 241 29.16 5.33 -25.17
CA THR A 241 30.58 5.07 -25.45
C THR A 241 30.81 4.38 -26.80
N GLU A 242 29.86 3.56 -27.27
CA GLU A 242 29.93 2.90 -28.57
C GLU A 242 29.66 3.90 -29.69
N HIS A 243 28.63 4.74 -29.55
CA HIS A 243 28.34 5.79 -30.52
C HIS A 243 29.44 6.86 -30.62
N GLU A 244 30.13 7.17 -29.52
CA GLU A 244 31.31 8.05 -29.54
C GLU A 244 32.51 7.38 -30.22
N ARG A 245 32.76 6.08 -29.99
CA ARG A 245 33.86 5.35 -30.67
C ARG A 245 33.67 5.29 -32.17
N GLU A 246 32.45 5.07 -32.66
CA GLU A 246 32.15 5.08 -34.10
C GLU A 246 32.30 6.47 -34.73
N ARG A 247 32.08 7.54 -33.95
CA ARG A 247 32.20 8.93 -34.41
C ARG A 247 33.65 9.38 -34.64
N PHE A 248 34.61 8.76 -33.95
CA PHE A 248 36.04 9.04 -34.09
C PHE A 248 36.76 8.06 -35.04
N GLN A 249 36.04 7.09 -35.64
CA GLN A 249 36.56 6.13 -36.60
C GLN A 249 36.14 6.43 -38.07
N LYS A 250 35.47 7.56 -38.33
CA LYS A 250 35.19 8.10 -39.66
C LYS A 250 35.96 9.38 -39.90
#